data_AF-A0A923HXH2-F1
#
_entry.id   AF-A0A923HXH2-F1
#
_cell.length_a   1.000
_cell.length_b   1.000
_cell.length_c   1.000
_cell.angle_alpha   90.00
_cell.angle_beta   90.00
_cell.angle_gamma   90.00
#
_symmetry.space_group_name_H-M   'P 1'
#
loop_
_entity.id
_entity.type
_entity.pdbx_description
1 polymer ?
#
loop_
_entity_poly.entity_id
_entity_poly.type
_entity_poly.pdbx_seq_one_letter_code
_entity_poly.pdbx_strand_id
1 'polypeptide(L)'
;MKLLNTLIASALISISALAGAAETRFDSFYFFQPESVLQEKGVNVESLGRYTRAVQTQIYKSLKNAKLPASAGYLVIAIRSDEEVATWLDMKPVVHEYYDNQIYEVVKNLQPPKINKGIFVFAIKMAIDTPVHTKKSIPNPSGWDDARKKLADPNSIEHLVLSLWPE
;
A
#
# COMPACT_ATOMS: atom_id res chain seq x y z
N MET A 1 -3.71 -24.48 57.19
CA MET A 1 -3.66 -25.21 55.89
C MET A 1 -4.73 -24.78 54.87
N LYS A 2 -5.28 -23.54 54.96
CA LYS A 2 -6.23 -22.97 53.97
C LYS A 2 -5.74 -21.69 53.28
N LEU A 3 -4.65 -21.08 53.78
CA LEU A 3 -4.07 -19.85 53.25
C LEU A 3 -2.99 -20.08 52.17
N LEU A 4 -2.52 -21.32 52.00
CA LEU A 4 -1.49 -21.66 51.03
C LEU A 4 -2.08 -22.04 49.65
N ASN A 5 -3.37 -22.46 49.61
CA ASN A 5 -4.03 -22.89 48.38
C ASN A 5 -4.65 -21.73 47.58
N THR A 6 -4.75 -20.54 48.15
CA THR A 6 -5.28 -19.35 47.46
C THR A 6 -4.21 -18.52 46.75
N LEU A 7 -2.93 -18.77 47.01
CA LEU A 7 -1.81 -18.03 46.38
C LEU A 7 -1.39 -18.58 45.01
N ILE A 8 -1.80 -19.81 44.66
CA ILE A 8 -1.44 -20.45 43.38
C ILE A 8 -2.44 -20.09 42.26
N ALA A 9 -3.64 -19.61 42.61
CA ALA A 9 -4.70 -19.31 41.62
C ALA A 9 -4.55 -17.94 40.92
N SER A 10 -3.60 -17.09 41.33
CA SER A 10 -3.49 -15.71 40.82
C SER A 10 -2.29 -15.47 39.89
N ALA A 11 -1.50 -16.51 39.57
CA ALA A 11 -0.25 -16.37 38.81
C ALA A 11 -0.30 -16.87 37.36
N LEU A 12 -1.49 -17.17 36.81
CA LEU A 12 -1.67 -17.56 35.40
C LEU A 12 -2.60 -16.61 34.65
N ILE A 13 -2.31 -15.32 34.71
CA ILE A 13 -2.69 -14.39 33.63
C ILE A 13 -1.41 -14.09 32.86
N SER A 14 -0.83 -15.14 32.29
CA SER A 14 0.17 -15.00 31.25
C SER A 14 -0.53 -14.36 30.08
N ILE A 15 -0.30 -13.06 29.90
CA ILE A 15 -0.71 -12.28 28.75
C ILE A 15 -0.23 -13.04 27.52
N SER A 16 -1.15 -13.74 26.86
CA SER A 16 -0.97 -14.29 25.54
C SER A 16 -0.85 -13.09 24.60
N ALA A 17 0.36 -12.51 24.52
CA ALA A 17 0.74 -11.75 23.35
C ALA A 17 0.71 -12.73 22.19
N LEU A 18 -0.45 -12.86 21.53
CA LEU A 18 -0.52 -13.43 20.21
C LEU A 18 0.36 -12.53 19.34
N ALA A 19 1.63 -12.92 19.20
CA ALA A 19 2.45 -12.50 18.09
C ALA A 19 1.83 -13.12 16.82
N GLY A 20 0.74 -12.52 16.36
CA GLY A 20 0.21 -12.76 15.03
C GLY A 20 1.26 -12.30 14.02
N ALA A 21 1.53 -13.15 13.05
CA ALA A 21 2.16 -12.76 11.80
C ALA A 21 1.39 -11.57 11.20
N ALA A 22 2.07 -10.60 10.58
CA ALA A 22 1.40 -9.37 10.15
C ALA A 22 0.22 -9.67 9.20
N GLU A 23 -1.00 -9.36 9.62
CA GLU A 23 -2.20 -9.55 8.80
C GLU A 23 -2.36 -8.34 7.88
N THR A 24 -2.00 -8.50 6.61
CA THR A 24 -2.20 -7.48 5.59
C THR A 24 -3.57 -7.66 4.93
N ARG A 25 -4.37 -6.59 4.93
CA ARG A 25 -5.73 -6.54 4.38
C ARG A 25 -5.83 -5.47 3.31
N PHE A 26 -6.63 -5.73 2.28
CA PHE A 26 -6.90 -4.80 1.19
C PHE A 26 -8.41 -4.58 1.07
N ASP A 27 -8.79 -3.38 0.62
CA ASP A 27 -10.20 -2.99 0.49
C ASP A 27 -10.44 -2.38 -0.91
N SER A 28 -10.57 -1.06 -0.97
CA SER A 28 -11.02 -0.31 -2.14
C SER A 28 -9.85 0.27 -2.94
N PHE A 29 -10.14 0.65 -4.19
CA PHE A 29 -9.22 1.37 -5.06
C PHE A 29 -9.53 2.88 -5.08
N TYR A 30 -8.50 3.68 -5.22
CA TYR A 30 -8.61 5.11 -5.56
C TYR A 30 -7.93 5.34 -6.92
N PHE A 31 -8.66 5.91 -7.88
CA PHE A 31 -8.11 6.30 -9.18
C PHE A 31 -7.81 7.79 -9.18
N PHE A 32 -6.59 8.17 -9.51
CA PHE A 32 -6.21 9.59 -9.58
C PHE A 32 -6.66 10.27 -10.88
N GLN A 33 -7.03 9.47 -11.87
CA GLN A 33 -7.47 9.92 -13.18
C GLN A 33 -8.95 9.51 -13.37
N PRO A 34 -9.75 10.35 -14.04
CA PRO A 34 -11.13 10.01 -14.35
C PRO A 34 -11.20 8.84 -15.34
N GLU A 35 -12.33 8.13 -15.35
CA GLU A 35 -12.54 6.95 -16.20
C GLU A 35 -12.26 7.22 -17.68
N SER A 36 -12.63 8.39 -18.19
CA SER A 36 -12.37 8.80 -19.58
C SER A 36 -10.88 8.76 -19.94
N VAL A 37 -10.01 9.20 -19.03
CA VAL A 37 -8.55 9.17 -19.21
C VAL A 37 -8.03 7.73 -19.15
N LEU A 38 -8.61 6.88 -18.32
CA LEU A 38 -8.24 5.46 -18.26
C LEU A 38 -8.56 4.73 -19.57
N GLN A 39 -9.73 5.00 -20.14
CA GLN A 39 -10.16 4.45 -21.43
C GLN A 39 -9.25 4.94 -22.57
N GLU A 40 -8.92 6.23 -22.59
CA GLU A 40 -8.01 6.82 -23.58
C GLU A 40 -6.59 6.21 -23.52
N LYS A 41 -6.13 5.85 -22.32
CA LYS A 41 -4.87 5.14 -22.09
C LYS A 41 -4.96 3.65 -22.40
N GLY A 42 -6.12 3.13 -22.77
CA GLY A 42 -6.32 1.71 -23.09
C GLY A 42 -6.20 0.80 -21.87
N VAL A 43 -6.45 1.31 -20.65
CA VAL A 43 -6.38 0.50 -19.43
C VAL A 43 -7.46 -0.58 -19.49
N ASN A 44 -7.04 -1.83 -19.62
CA ASN A 44 -7.94 -2.98 -19.61
C ASN A 44 -8.27 -3.39 -18.16
N VAL A 45 -9.55 -3.30 -17.78
CA VAL A 45 -10.04 -3.58 -16.41
C VAL A 45 -9.73 -5.01 -15.98
N GLU A 46 -9.80 -5.99 -16.89
CA GLU A 46 -9.55 -7.40 -16.58
C GLU A 46 -8.07 -7.63 -16.25
N SER A 47 -7.16 -7.10 -17.07
CA SER A 47 -5.71 -7.14 -16.83
C SER A 47 -5.32 -6.39 -15.57
N LEU A 48 -5.92 -5.22 -15.31
CA LEU A 48 -5.72 -4.49 -14.06
C LEU A 48 -6.21 -5.30 -12.84
N GLY A 49 -7.36 -5.96 -12.95
CA GLY A 49 -7.89 -6.83 -11.91
C GLY A 49 -7.02 -8.07 -11.63
N ARG A 50 -6.37 -8.63 -12.66
CA ARG A 50 -5.36 -9.69 -12.45
C ARG A 50 -4.11 -9.16 -11.77
N TYR A 51 -3.58 -8.06 -12.27
CA TYR A 51 -2.36 -7.43 -11.74
C TYR A 51 -2.52 -7.05 -10.26
N THR A 52 -3.61 -6.38 -9.89
CA THR A 52 -3.86 -5.95 -8.52
C THR A 52 -4.02 -7.13 -7.55
N ARG A 53 -4.68 -8.23 -7.95
CA ARG A 53 -4.73 -9.46 -7.14
C ARG A 53 -3.34 -10.09 -6.95
N ALA A 54 -2.51 -10.07 -8.00
CA ALA A 54 -1.14 -10.57 -7.91
C ALA A 54 -0.30 -9.71 -6.94
N VAL A 55 -0.39 -8.39 -7.05
CA VAL A 55 0.24 -7.43 -6.12
C VAL A 55 -0.19 -7.73 -4.68
N GLN A 56 -1.49 -7.78 -4.42
CA GLN A 56 -2.04 -8.06 -3.08
C GLN A 56 -1.53 -9.40 -2.52
N THR A 57 -1.53 -10.44 -3.35
CA THR A 57 -1.07 -11.79 -2.96
C THR A 57 0.42 -11.79 -2.60
N GLN A 58 1.26 -11.12 -3.40
CA GLN A 58 2.70 -11.12 -3.19
C GLN A 58 3.11 -10.22 -2.02
N ILE A 59 2.44 -9.08 -1.83
CA ILE A 59 2.65 -8.24 -0.65
C ILE A 59 2.28 -9.01 0.62
N TYR A 60 1.12 -9.67 0.63
CA TYR A 60 0.72 -10.50 1.76
C TYR A 60 1.78 -11.56 2.08
N LYS A 61 2.31 -12.26 1.07
CA LYS A 61 3.38 -13.25 1.25
C LYS A 61 4.67 -12.63 1.78
N SER A 62 5.08 -11.49 1.24
CA SER A 62 6.30 -10.77 1.63
C SER A 62 6.25 -10.31 3.09
N LEU A 63 5.08 -9.81 3.53
CA LEU A 63 4.91 -9.25 4.86
C LEU A 63 4.43 -10.26 5.91
N LYS A 64 3.99 -11.46 5.52
CA LYS A 64 3.36 -12.43 6.42
C LYS A 64 4.15 -12.64 7.73
N ASN A 65 5.47 -12.70 7.67
CA ASN A 65 6.30 -12.95 8.86
C ASN A 65 6.96 -11.68 9.43
N ALA A 66 6.64 -10.51 8.87
CA ALA A 66 7.12 -9.24 9.37
C ALA A 66 6.48 -8.90 10.71
N LYS A 67 7.21 -8.17 11.55
CA LYS A 67 6.67 -7.57 12.78
C LYS A 67 6.53 -6.08 12.53
N LEU A 68 5.36 -5.69 12.05
CA LEU A 68 5.06 -4.31 11.68
C LEU A 68 4.17 -3.65 12.74
N PRO A 69 4.29 -2.33 12.95
CA PRO A 69 3.29 -1.62 13.72
C PRO A 69 1.94 -1.69 12.99
N ALA A 70 0.87 -1.81 13.77
CA ALA A 70 -0.49 -1.70 13.26
C ALA A 70 -0.64 -0.36 12.52
N SER A 71 -0.96 -0.41 11.22
CA SER A 71 -0.97 0.76 10.34
C SER A 71 -2.03 0.63 9.25
N ALA A 72 -2.54 1.76 8.77
CA ALA A 72 -3.53 1.78 7.69
C ALA A 72 -3.31 2.97 6.77
N GLY A 73 -3.67 2.80 5.50
CA GLY A 73 -3.30 3.78 4.48
C GLY A 73 -3.53 3.29 3.06
N TYR A 74 -2.63 3.70 2.19
CA TYR A 74 -2.67 3.38 0.76
C TYR A 74 -1.30 2.93 0.26
N LEU A 75 -1.31 1.93 -0.60
CA LEU A 75 -0.25 1.68 -1.57
C LEU A 75 -0.61 2.41 -2.86
N VAL A 76 0.17 3.41 -3.24
CA VAL A 76 0.04 4.10 -4.53
C VAL A 76 0.94 3.43 -5.55
N ILE A 77 0.41 3.15 -6.75
CA ILE A 77 1.12 2.50 -7.85
C ILE A 77 0.96 3.36 -9.10
N ALA A 78 2.07 3.61 -9.77
CA ALA A 78 2.11 4.21 -11.09
C ALA A 78 2.66 3.21 -12.11
N ILE A 79 2.05 3.18 -13.29
CA ILE A 79 2.46 2.34 -14.42
C ILE A 79 2.70 3.29 -15.59
N ARG A 80 3.87 3.21 -16.21
CA ARG A 80 4.23 3.97 -17.42
C ARG A 80 4.01 3.12 -18.66
N SER A 81 3.84 3.76 -19.82
CA SER A 81 3.56 3.07 -21.09
C SER A 81 4.68 2.17 -21.62
N ASP A 82 5.90 2.31 -21.08
CA ASP A 82 7.03 1.41 -21.31
C ASP A 82 7.10 0.27 -20.28
N GLU A 83 6.02 0.05 -19.53
CA GLU A 83 5.86 -1.02 -18.55
C GLU A 83 6.73 -0.85 -17.27
N GLU A 84 7.36 0.32 -17.10
CA GLU A 84 8.00 0.68 -15.84
C GLU A 84 6.96 1.02 -14.75
N VAL A 85 7.28 0.70 -13.50
CA VAL A 85 6.39 0.93 -12.35
C VAL A 85 7.09 1.66 -11.24
N ALA A 86 6.32 2.44 -10.48
CA ALA A 86 6.78 3.11 -9.28
C ALA A 86 5.72 3.02 -8.18
N THR A 87 6.14 3.01 -6.93
CA THR A 87 5.25 2.87 -5.78
C THR A 87 5.57 3.81 -4.65
N TRP A 88 4.55 4.19 -3.89
CA TRP A 88 4.69 4.96 -2.66
C TRP A 88 3.72 4.47 -1.60
N LEU A 89 4.18 4.38 -0.36
CA LEU A 89 3.32 4.13 0.78
C LEU A 89 2.84 5.42 1.45
N ASP A 90 1.53 5.50 1.66
CA ASP A 90 0.86 6.54 2.44
C ASP A 90 0.19 5.90 3.65
N MET A 91 1.02 5.43 4.58
CA MET A 91 0.62 4.66 5.76
C MET A 91 0.71 5.51 7.02
N LYS A 92 -0.22 5.30 7.95
CA LYS A 92 -0.16 5.85 9.31
C LYS A 92 -0.36 4.74 10.35
N PRO A 93 0.59 4.54 11.28
CA PRO A 93 1.95 5.10 11.31
C PRO A 93 2.75 4.79 10.04
N VAL A 94 3.80 5.57 9.80
CA VAL A 94 4.71 5.35 8.67
C VAL A 94 5.38 3.99 8.83
N VAL A 95 5.39 3.22 7.75
CA VAL A 95 6.06 1.91 7.69
C VAL A 95 7.55 2.16 7.46
N HIS A 96 8.41 1.36 8.11
CA HIS A 96 9.85 1.48 7.97
C HIS A 96 10.30 1.26 6.51
N GLU A 97 11.28 2.04 6.04
CA GLU A 97 11.77 2.06 4.65
C GLU A 97 12.12 0.67 4.09
N TYR A 98 12.65 -0.21 4.94
CA TYR A 98 12.93 -1.61 4.60
C TYR A 98 11.70 -2.31 3.98
N TYR A 99 10.52 -2.15 4.58
CA TYR A 99 9.30 -2.79 4.11
C TYR A 99 8.67 -2.04 2.92
N ASP A 100 8.88 -0.72 2.83
CA ASP A 100 8.52 0.07 1.65
C ASP A 100 9.29 -0.45 0.43
N ASN A 101 10.60 -0.62 0.56
CA ASN A 101 11.45 -1.22 -0.48
C ASN A 101 11.05 -2.67 -0.81
N GLN A 102 10.69 -3.49 0.18
CA GLN A 102 10.18 -4.84 -0.10
C GLN A 102 8.89 -4.82 -0.91
N ILE A 103 7.98 -3.89 -0.63
CA ILE A 103 6.73 -3.74 -1.39
C ILE A 103 7.04 -3.24 -2.81
N TYR A 104 7.93 -2.26 -2.94
CA TYR A 104 8.38 -1.77 -4.24
C TYR A 104 8.96 -2.91 -5.10
N GLU A 105 9.86 -3.72 -4.56
CA GLU A 105 10.44 -4.86 -5.27
C GLU A 105 9.39 -5.91 -5.66
N VAL A 106 8.38 -6.16 -4.81
CA VAL A 106 7.25 -7.03 -5.17
C VAL A 106 6.50 -6.48 -6.38
N VAL A 107 6.19 -5.18 -6.39
CA VAL A 107 5.42 -4.56 -7.46
C VAL A 107 6.22 -4.49 -8.76
N LYS A 108 7.52 -4.17 -8.66
CA LYS A 108 8.46 -4.11 -9.79
C LYS A 108 8.65 -5.45 -10.49
N ASN A 109 8.64 -6.55 -9.75
CA ASN A 109 8.81 -7.90 -10.31
C ASN A 109 7.53 -8.50 -10.90
N LEU A 110 6.40 -7.77 -10.85
CA LEU A 110 5.15 -8.19 -11.47
C LEU A 110 4.96 -7.46 -12.79
N GLN A 111 4.67 -8.22 -13.85
CA GLN A 111 4.32 -7.65 -15.15
C GLN A 111 3.08 -6.75 -15.04
N PRO A 112 3.20 -5.41 -15.25
CA PRO A 112 2.04 -4.54 -15.22
C PRO A 112 1.15 -4.72 -16.45
N PRO A 113 -0.13 -4.33 -16.37
CA PRO A 113 -0.97 -4.22 -17.54
C PRO A 113 -0.39 -3.20 -18.51
N LYS A 114 -0.45 -3.50 -19.81
CA LYS A 114 -0.06 -2.55 -20.86
C LYS A 114 -1.01 -1.35 -20.85
N ILE A 115 -0.42 -0.16 -21.00
CA ILE A 115 -1.14 1.08 -21.26
C ILE A 115 -0.56 1.74 -22.50
N ASN A 116 -1.40 2.41 -23.28
CA ASN A 116 -1.03 2.92 -24.60
C ASN A 116 -0.17 4.19 -24.53
N LYS A 117 -0.30 4.99 -23.46
CA LYS A 117 0.41 6.28 -23.35
C LYS A 117 0.50 6.85 -21.93
N GLY A 118 1.60 7.55 -21.68
CA GLY A 118 1.83 8.34 -20.47
C GLY A 118 1.91 7.46 -19.22
N ILE A 119 1.41 7.98 -18.10
CA ILE A 119 1.41 7.30 -16.80
C ILE A 119 -0.04 7.08 -16.33
N PHE A 120 -0.33 5.90 -15.83
CA PHE A 120 -1.57 5.55 -15.13
C PHE A 120 -1.28 5.41 -13.64
N VAL A 121 -2.05 6.08 -12.79
CA VAL A 121 -1.83 6.13 -11.33
C VAL A 121 -3.09 5.75 -10.58
N PHE A 122 -2.95 4.80 -9.66
CA PHE A 122 -4.02 4.36 -8.77
C PHE A 122 -3.47 4.01 -7.39
N ALA A 123 -4.35 3.81 -6.42
CA ALA A 123 -3.98 3.35 -5.10
C ALA A 123 -4.87 2.21 -4.61
N ILE A 124 -4.30 1.34 -3.78
CA ILE A 124 -4.99 0.25 -3.10
C ILE A 124 -5.05 0.60 -1.62
N LYS A 125 -6.26 0.74 -1.07
CA LYS A 125 -6.45 0.93 0.36
C LYS A 125 -6.04 -0.34 1.09
N MET A 126 -5.16 -0.21 2.08
CA MET A 126 -4.63 -1.34 2.83
C MET A 126 -4.53 -1.07 4.33
N ALA A 127 -4.48 -2.15 5.10
CA ALA A 127 -4.27 -2.16 6.54
C ALA A 127 -3.32 -3.30 6.91
N ILE A 128 -2.51 -3.11 7.95
CA ILE A 128 -1.55 -4.08 8.48
C ILE A 128 -1.82 -4.18 9.98
N ASP A 129 -2.08 -5.39 10.47
CA ASP A 129 -2.31 -5.69 11.90
C ASP A 129 -3.38 -4.83 12.58
N THR A 130 -4.37 -4.39 11.79
CA THR A 130 -5.52 -3.66 12.29
C THR A 130 -6.75 -4.00 11.45
N PRO A 131 -7.93 -4.16 12.08
CA PRO A 131 -9.17 -4.36 11.35
C PRO A 131 -9.70 -3.05 10.72
N VAL A 132 -9.12 -1.90 11.08
CA VAL A 132 -9.60 -0.58 10.67
C VAL A 132 -8.75 -0.04 9.52
N HIS A 133 -9.38 0.15 8.36
CA HIS A 133 -8.76 0.88 7.26
C HIS A 133 -8.74 2.40 7.51
N THR A 134 -7.85 3.10 6.80
CA THR A 134 -7.76 4.56 6.87
C THR A 134 -9.07 5.25 6.50
N LYS A 135 -9.38 6.33 7.22
CA LYS A 135 -10.48 7.26 6.89
C LYS A 135 -10.07 8.35 5.90
N LYS A 136 -8.78 8.44 5.55
CA LYS A 136 -8.29 9.38 4.53
C LYS A 136 -9.02 9.08 3.22
N SER A 137 -9.58 10.11 2.57
CA SER A 137 -10.35 9.97 1.34
C SER A 137 -9.46 9.93 0.09
N ILE A 138 -8.38 10.70 0.10
CA ILE A 138 -7.46 10.89 -1.02
C ILE A 138 -6.06 10.48 -0.57
N PRO A 139 -5.39 9.52 -1.24
CA PRO A 139 -4.01 9.18 -0.94
C PRO A 139 -3.11 10.39 -1.20
N ASN A 140 -2.19 10.62 -0.28
CA ASN A 140 -1.17 11.68 -0.39
C ASN A 140 0.10 11.22 0.32
N PRO A 141 0.95 10.41 -0.35
CA PRO A 141 2.22 9.96 0.18
C PRO A 141 3.14 11.10 0.61
N SER A 142 4.14 10.76 1.42
CA SER A 142 5.12 11.74 1.89
C SER A 142 5.83 12.42 0.72
N GLY A 143 6.07 13.72 0.84
CA GLY A 143 6.77 14.54 -0.17
C GLY A 143 5.92 14.96 -1.38
N TRP A 144 4.73 14.39 -1.59
CA TRP A 144 3.89 14.72 -2.74
C TRP A 144 3.42 16.18 -2.74
N ASP A 145 3.06 16.74 -1.58
CA ASP A 145 2.67 18.15 -1.49
C ASP A 145 3.81 19.11 -1.84
N ASP A 146 5.04 18.77 -1.46
CA ASP A 146 6.20 19.60 -1.76
C ASP A 146 6.64 19.48 -3.21
N ALA A 147 6.47 18.30 -3.83
CA ALA A 147 6.67 18.12 -5.26
C ALA A 147 5.62 18.89 -6.08
N ARG A 148 4.33 18.83 -5.71
CA ARG A 148 3.24 19.58 -6.37
C ARG A 148 3.52 21.07 -6.47
N LYS A 149 4.05 21.68 -5.40
CA LYS A 149 4.39 23.12 -5.36
C LYS A 149 5.45 23.53 -6.39
N LYS A 150 6.22 22.59 -6.91
CA LYS A 150 7.30 22.83 -7.88
C LYS A 150 6.87 22.63 -9.33
N LEU A 151 5.65 22.14 -9.57
CA LEU A 151 5.13 21.88 -10.92
C LEU A 151 4.53 23.14 -11.54
N ALA A 152 4.66 23.26 -12.86
CA ALA A 152 3.92 24.25 -13.64
C ALA A 152 2.40 24.03 -13.57
N ASP A 153 1.96 22.76 -13.53
CA ASP A 153 0.57 22.38 -13.27
C ASP A 153 0.51 21.47 -12.02
N PRO A 154 0.17 22.02 -10.84
CA PRO A 154 0.06 21.26 -9.59
C PRO A 154 -1.04 20.19 -9.58
N ASN A 155 -1.99 20.25 -10.52
CA ASN A 155 -3.09 19.28 -10.61
C ASN A 155 -2.76 18.09 -11.51
N SER A 156 -1.67 18.16 -12.29
CA SER A 156 -1.25 17.06 -13.15
C SER A 156 -0.63 15.93 -12.33
N ILE A 157 -1.38 14.86 -12.14
CA ILE A 157 -0.88 13.65 -11.46
C ILE A 157 0.28 13.00 -12.22
N GLU A 158 0.26 13.03 -13.55
CA GLU A 158 1.34 12.44 -14.35
C GLU A 158 2.63 13.22 -14.19
N HIS A 159 2.58 14.56 -14.21
CA HIS A 159 3.77 15.39 -13.98
C HIS A 159 4.28 15.25 -12.54
N LEU A 160 3.39 15.16 -11.56
CA LEU A 160 3.77 14.92 -10.17
C LEU A 160 4.54 13.61 -10.03
N VAL A 161 3.96 12.53 -10.52
CA VAL A 161 4.56 11.21 -10.40
C VAL A 161 5.86 11.11 -11.20
N LEU A 162 5.92 11.71 -12.39
CA LEU A 162 7.15 11.77 -13.18
C LEU A 162 8.27 12.53 -12.43
N SER A 163 7.95 13.62 -11.73
CA SER A 163 8.93 14.38 -10.94
C SER A 163 9.45 13.63 -9.70
N LEU A 164 8.75 12.57 -9.30
CA LEU A 164 9.05 11.71 -8.15
C LEU A 164 9.46 10.29 -8.57
N TRP A 165 9.64 10.04 -9.86
CA TRP A 165 9.93 8.71 -10.37
C TRP A 165 11.27 8.22 -9.80
N PRO A 166 11.33 7.04 -9.16
CA PRO A 166 12.59 6.49 -8.66
C PRO A 166 13.61 6.31 -9.79
N GLU A 167 14.88 6.64 -9.53
CA GLU A 167 15.99 6.40 -10.46
C GLU A 167 16.28 4.90 -10.65
#